data_AF-A0A8U0HVA1-F1
#
_entry.id   AF-A0A8U0HVA1-F1
#
_cell.length_a   1.000
_cell.length_b   1.000
_cell.length_c   1.000
_cell.angle_alpha   90.00
_cell.angle_beta   90.00
_cell.angle_gamma   90.00
#
_symmetry.space_group_name_H-M   'P 1'
#
loop_
_entity.id
_entity.type
_entity.pdbx_description
1 polymer ?
#
loop_
_entity_poly.entity_id
_entity_poly.type
_entity_poly.pdbx_seq_one_letter_code
_entity_poly.pdbx_strand_id
1 'polypeptide(L)' 'MPDVCPYLEYRQLGDETQSGDATDSRPRAYCNAAEEFVQAMRADVCNDRYGLDHEADCEIFREAAGPPEGVEGEGAGGD' A
#
# COMPACT_ATOMS: atom_id res chain seq x y z
N MET A 1 -3.15 7.74 -14.46
CA MET A 1 -2.57 6.85 -13.43
C MET A 1 -3.64 5.83 -13.09
N PRO A 2 -3.28 4.56 -12.79
CA PRO A 2 -4.29 3.58 -12.42
C PRO A 2 -5.08 4.10 -11.21
N ASP A 3 -6.41 3.95 -11.22
CA ASP A 3 -7.31 4.37 -10.14
C ASP A 3 -7.14 3.53 -8.84
N VAL A 4 -6.05 2.73 -8.77
CA VAL A 4 -5.70 1.78 -7.71
C VAL A 4 -4.18 1.60 -7.68
N CYS A 5 -3.63 1.54 -6.46
CA CYS A 5 -2.22 1.28 -6.19
C CYS A 5 -1.73 -0.04 -6.84
N PRO A 6 -0.60 -0.02 -7.59
CA PRO A 6 -0.08 -1.19 -8.30
C PRO A 6 0.43 -2.31 -7.39
N TYR A 7 0.67 -2.01 -6.10
CA TYR A 7 1.16 -2.98 -5.13
C TYR A 7 0.03 -3.71 -4.38
N LEU A 8 -1.23 -3.31 -4.55
CA LEU A 8 -2.36 -3.92 -3.86
C LEU A 8 -2.84 -5.16 -4.60
N GLU A 9 -2.83 -6.30 -3.90
CA GLU A 9 -3.46 -7.54 -4.34
C GLU A 9 -4.41 -8.09 -3.28
N TYR A 10 -5.34 -8.95 -3.67
CA TYR A 10 -6.18 -9.71 -2.74
C TYR A 10 -5.80 -11.19 -2.79
N ARG A 11 -5.21 -11.70 -1.71
CA ARG A 11 -4.71 -13.08 -1.62
C ARG A 11 -5.49 -13.88 -0.58
N GLN A 12 -5.61 -15.18 -0.81
CA GLN A 12 -6.15 -16.07 0.23
C GLN A 12 -5.14 -16.16 1.37
N LEU A 13 -5.62 -16.01 2.61
CA LEU A 13 -4.83 -16.35 3.77
C LEU A 13 -4.71 -17.88 3.77
N GLY A 14 -3.51 -18.41 3.58
CA GLY A 14 -3.28 -19.85 3.54
C GLY A 14 -3.70 -20.54 4.84
N ASP A 15 -3.89 -21.86 4.78
CA ASP A 15 -4.27 -22.78 5.87
C ASP A 15 -3.30 -22.78 7.09
N GLU A 16 -2.26 -21.96 7.05
CA GLU A 16 -1.10 -21.96 7.94
C GLU A 16 -1.32 -21.29 9.31
N THR A 17 -2.47 -20.67 9.56
CA THR A 17 -2.88 -20.32 10.92
C THR A 17 -3.77 -21.42 11.49
N GLN A 18 -3.17 -22.36 12.22
CA GLN A 18 -3.87 -23.35 13.08
C GLN A 18 -4.63 -22.73 14.28
N SER A 19 -5.16 -21.52 14.10
CA SER A 19 -6.06 -20.84 15.02
C SER A 19 -7.47 -20.81 14.42
N GLY A 20 -8.02 -22.00 14.19
CA GLY A 20 -9.39 -22.31 14.60
C GLY A 20 -10.56 -21.47 14.08
N ASP A 21 -10.53 -20.93 12.85
CA ASP A 21 -11.77 -20.51 12.19
C ASP A 21 -11.63 -20.69 10.68
N ALA A 22 -12.16 -21.79 10.14
CA ALA A 22 -12.20 -22.12 8.70
C ALA A 22 -13.13 -21.19 7.89
N THR A 23 -13.26 -19.94 8.33
CA THR A 23 -14.41 -19.06 8.07
C THR A 23 -14.01 -17.80 7.29
N ASP A 24 -12.72 -17.47 7.24
CA ASP A 24 -12.21 -16.37 6.40
C ASP A 24 -11.70 -16.89 5.05
N SER A 25 -12.57 -17.57 4.29
CA SER A 25 -12.26 -17.99 2.89
C SER A 25 -12.21 -16.81 1.91
N ARG A 26 -12.33 -15.56 2.40
CA ARG A 26 -12.33 -14.37 1.55
C ARG A 26 -10.90 -13.90 1.31
N PRO A 27 -10.55 -13.51 0.07
CA PRO A 27 -9.28 -12.87 -0.20
C PRO A 27 -9.07 -11.63 0.68
N ARG A 28 -7.92 -11.53 1.33
CA ARG A 28 -7.51 -10.38 2.17
C ARG A 28 -6.53 -9.51 1.40
N ALA A 29 -6.54 -8.21 1.72
CA ALA A 29 -5.63 -7.25 1.12
C ALA A 29 -4.17 -7.58 1.50
N TYR A 30 -3.32 -7.68 0.48
CA TYR A 30 -1.90 -7.95 0.56
C TYR A 30 -1.15 -6.85 -0.19
N CYS A 31 -0.14 -6.27 0.44
CA CYS A 31 0.70 -5.26 -0.17
C CYS A 31 2.01 -5.88 -0.62
N ASN A 32 2.27 -5.92 -1.94
CA ASN A 32 3.52 -6.45 -2.48
C ASN A 32 4.75 -5.59 -2.15
N ALA A 33 4.58 -4.30 -1.88
CA ALA A 33 5.68 -3.42 -1.50
C ALA A 33 6.20 -3.67 -0.07
N ALA A 34 5.32 -4.06 0.85
CA ALA A 34 5.69 -4.44 2.22
C ALA A 34 5.70 -5.96 2.46
N GLU A 35 5.33 -6.73 1.45
CA GLU A 35 5.27 -8.20 1.47
C GLU A 35 4.40 -8.78 2.61
N GLU A 36 3.35 -8.06 3.02
CA GLU A 36 2.47 -8.44 4.13
C GLU A 36 0.98 -8.22 3.86
N PHE A 37 0.13 -8.89 4.65
CA PHE A 37 -1.30 -8.62 4.69
C PHE A 37 -1.58 -7.33 5.44
N VAL A 38 -2.30 -6.41 4.80
CA VAL A 38 -2.61 -5.10 5.36
C VAL A 38 -4.05 -5.03 5.86
N GLN A 39 -4.31 -4.07 6.75
CA GLN A 39 -5.66 -3.83 7.26
C GLN A 39 -6.58 -3.26 6.18
N ALA A 40 -7.89 -3.44 6.36
CA ALA A 40 -8.90 -2.92 5.44
C ALA A 40 -8.76 -1.41 5.19
N MET A 41 -8.47 -0.61 6.23
CA MET A 41 -8.26 0.83 6.09
C MET A 41 -7.11 1.17 5.15
N ARG A 42 -6.02 0.40 5.17
CA ARG A 42 -4.91 0.56 4.22
C ARG A 42 -5.38 0.22 2.80
N ALA A 43 -6.14 -0.85 2.65
CA ALA A 43 -6.69 -1.22 1.36
C ALA A 43 -7.61 -0.12 0.81
N ASP A 44 -8.37 0.57 1.65
CA ASP A 44 -9.21 1.68 1.22
C ASP A 44 -8.37 2.87 0.70
N VAL A 45 -7.25 3.20 1.35
CA VAL A 45 -6.28 4.20 0.83
C VAL A 45 -5.73 3.74 -0.52
N CYS A 46 -5.27 2.50 -0.64
CA CYS A 46 -4.70 1.95 -1.87
C CYS A 46 -5.71 1.83 -3.03
N ASN A 47 -7.02 1.83 -2.75
CA ASN A 47 -8.09 1.80 -3.76
C ASN A 47 -8.67 3.21 -4.02
N ASP A 48 -8.02 4.27 -3.54
CA ASP A 48 -8.45 5.67 -3.67
C ASP A 48 -9.90 5.92 -3.21
N ARG A 49 -10.33 5.17 -2.19
CA ARG A 49 -11.70 5.26 -1.67
C ARG A 49 -11.86 6.47 -0.77
N TYR A 50 -13.09 6.98 -0.70
CA TYR A 50 -13.48 8.08 0.20
C TYR A 50 -12.70 9.39 -0.05
N GLY A 51 -12.14 9.57 -1.25
CA GLY A 51 -11.32 10.74 -1.58
C GLY A 51 -9.88 10.67 -1.05
N LEU A 52 -9.44 9.47 -0.66
CA LEU A 52 -8.03 9.18 -0.39
C LEU A 52 -7.29 8.95 -1.71
N ASP A 53 -5.98 9.13 -1.69
CA ASP A 53 -5.11 8.97 -2.84
C ASP A 53 -3.86 8.17 -2.44
N HIS A 54 -3.62 7.05 -3.10
CA HIS A 54 -2.49 6.19 -2.76
C HIS A 54 -1.13 6.85 -3.01
N GLU A 55 -1.02 7.82 -3.92
CA GLU A 55 0.23 8.54 -4.19
C GLU A 55 0.55 9.55 -3.07
N ALA A 56 -0.47 10.15 -2.46
CA ALA A 56 -0.32 11.15 -1.41
C ALA A 56 -0.43 10.58 0.03
N ASP A 57 -1.38 9.69 0.27
CA ASP A 57 -1.80 9.27 1.61
C ASP A 57 -1.17 7.94 2.05
N CYS A 58 -0.70 7.10 1.13
CA CYS A 58 -0.07 5.82 1.47
C CYS A 58 1.44 5.98 1.63
N GLU A 59 1.96 5.82 2.85
CA GLU A 59 3.40 5.84 3.13
C GLU A 59 4.17 4.72 2.43
N ILE A 60 3.66 3.48 2.41
CA ILE A 60 4.34 2.36 1.73
C ILE A 60 4.48 2.64 0.23
N PHE A 61 3.43 3.16 -0.42
CA PHE A 61 3.51 3.47 -1.84
C PHE A 61 4.56 4.53 -2.11
N ARG A 62 4.57 5.62 -1.33
CA ARG A 62 5.56 6.71 -1.50
C ARG A 62 6.99 6.24 -1.29
N GLU A 63 7.21 5.34 -0.32
CA GLU A 63 8.52 4.73 -0.09
C GLU A 63 8.92 3.81 -1.26
N ALA A 64 7.98 3.04 -1.81
CA ALA A 64 8.24 2.08 -2.90
C ALA A 64 8.36 2.73 -4.28
N ALA A 65 7.59 3.78 -4.56
CA ALA A 65 7.63 4.54 -5.80
C ALA A 65 8.86 5.46 -5.88
N GLY A 66 9.47 5.77 -4.74
CA GLY A 66 10.56 6.73 -4.63
C GLY A 66 10.08 8.18 -4.74
N PRO A 67 10.97 9.16 -4.51
CA PRO A 67 10.62 10.55 -4.71
C PRO A 67 10.22 10.77 -6.19
N PRO A 68 9.22 11.62 -6.47
CA PRO A 68 8.96 12.03 -7.84
C PRO A 68 10.27 12.61 -8.41
N GLU A 69 10.67 12.17 -9.61
CA GLU A 69 11.85 12.67 -10.28
C GLU A 69 11.70 14.19 -10.47
N GLY A 70 12.28 15.00 -9.58
CA GLY A 70 12.13 16.46 -9.63
C GLY A 70 12.19 17.25 -8.32
N VAL A 71 12.65 16.70 -7.20
CA VAL A 71 13.13 17.54 -6.08
C VAL A 71 14.65 17.59 -6.12
N GLU A 72 15.17 18.45 -7.01
CA GLU A 72 16.52 18.97 -6.85
C GLU A 72 16.55 19.64 -5.47
N GLY A 73 17.22 18.99 -4.52
CA GLY A 73 17.58 19.62 -3.27
C GLY A 73 18.46 20.81 -3.62
N GLU A 74 17.88 22.00 -3.60
CA GLU A 74 18.62 23.24 -3.75
C GLU A 74 19.58 23.32 -2.55
N GLY A 75 20.85 23.02 -2.86
CA GLY A 75 21.93 22.95 -1.90
C GLY A 75 22.28 24.31 -1.32
N ALA A 76 22.66 24.28 -0.05
CA ALA A 76 23.64 25.11 0.65
C ALA A 76 24.19 26.39 -0.01
N GLY A 77 24.04 27.51 0.72
CA GLY A 77 25.18 28.36 1.12
C GLY A 77 25.46 29.66 0.35
N GLY A 78 25.49 30.78 1.10
CA GLY A 78 26.40 31.91 0.85
C GLY A 78 25.77 33.30 0.69
N ASP A 79 25.82 34.12 1.75
CA ASP A 79 26.55 35.41 1.75
C ASP A 79 27.15 35.63 3.16
#